data_AF-A0A5C6JXW3-F1
#
_entry.id   AF-A0A5C6JXW3-F1
#
_cell.length_a   1.000
_cell.length_b   1.000
_cell.length_c   1.000
_cell.angle_alpha   90.00
_cell.angle_beta   90.00
_cell.angle_gamma   90.00
#
_symmetry.space_group_name_H-M   'P 1'
#
loop_
_entity.id
_entity.type
_entity.pdbx_description
1 polymer ?
#
loop_
_entity_poly.entity_id
_entity_poly.type
_entity_poly.pdbx_seq_one_letter_code
_entity_poly.pdbx_strand_id
1 'polypeptide(L)' 'GKQTGTRPSYTVRPGDTLSGIARAHGRSWEALYRRNKTVIGDDPDRITPGRRLVLD' A
#
# COMPACT_ATOMS: atom_id res chain seq x y z
N GLY A 1 -25.80 -10.68 8.93
CA GLY A 1 -24.83 -9.57 8.99
C GLY A 1 -23.52 -10.04 8.41
N LYS A 2 -23.07 -9.45 7.29
CA LYS A 2 -21.74 -9.71 6.73
C LYS A 2 -21.36 -8.48 5.93
N GLN A 3 -20.72 -7.50 6.58
CA GLN A 3 -20.06 -6.42 5.84
C GLN A 3 -18.84 -7.05 5.18
N THR A 4 -19.00 -7.57 3.97
CA THR A 4 -17.87 -7.83 3.07
C THR A 4 -17.38 -6.48 2.57
N GLY A 5 -16.86 -5.66 3.49
CA GLY A 5 -16.27 -4.36 3.16
C GLY A 5 -14.99 -4.62 2.39
N THR A 6 -14.95 -4.23 1.12
CA THR A 6 -13.70 -4.16 0.37
C THR A 6 -12.74 -3.30 1.17
N ARG A 7 -11.65 -3.89 1.65
CA ARG A 7 -10.60 -3.14 2.33
C ARG A 7 -10.13 -2.01 1.41
N PRO A 8 -10.03 -0.77 1.89
CA PRO A 8 -9.53 0.33 1.07
C PRO A 8 -8.16 -0.06 0.53
N SER A 9 -7.97 0.11 -0.76
CA SER A 9 -6.76 -0.31 -1.45
C SER A 9 -6.35 0.72 -2.50
N TYR A 10 -5.07 0.75 -2.81
CA TYR A 10 -4.48 1.64 -3.80
C TYR A 10 -3.67 0.84 -4.81
N THR A 11 -3.80 1.17 -6.09
CA THR A 11 -2.98 0.56 -7.14
C THR A 11 -1.83 1.51 -7.47
N VAL A 12 -0.61 1.05 -7.25
CA VAL A 12 0.62 1.80 -7.49
C VAL A 12 0.66 2.30 -8.93
N ARG A 13 0.95 3.59 -9.11
CA ARG A 13 1.10 4.24 -10.41
C ARG A 13 2.57 4.46 -10.72
N PRO A 14 2.94 4.63 -12.01
CA PRO A 14 4.29 5.04 -12.38
C PRO A 14 4.72 6.31 -11.64
N GLY A 15 5.89 6.26 -10.99
CA GLY A 15 6.45 7.38 -10.23
C GLY A 15 6.01 7.46 -8.77
N ASP A 16 5.10 6.59 -8.31
CA ASP A 16 4.75 6.54 -6.89
C ASP A 16 5.90 6.00 -6.05
N THR A 17 5.99 6.51 -4.82
CA THR A 17 6.79 5.93 -3.74
C THR A 17 5.89 5.47 -2.61
N LEU A 18 6.35 4.49 -1.81
CA LEU A 18 5.55 3.98 -0.70
C LEU A 18 5.24 5.09 0.33
N SER A 19 6.22 5.97 0.56
CA SER A 19 6.08 7.14 1.42
C SER A 19 5.13 8.18 0.86
N GLY A 20 5.15 8.43 -0.45
CA GLY A 20 4.21 9.34 -1.13
C GLY A 20 2.77 8.86 -1.02
N ILE A 21 2.54 7.57 -1.29
CA ILE A 21 1.21 6.93 -1.14
C ILE A 21 0.76 7.01 0.32
N ALA A 22 1.60 6.59 1.27
CA ALA A 22 1.26 6.62 2.69
C ALA A 22 0.88 8.04 3.15
N ARG A 23 1.68 9.06 2.78
CA ARG A 23 1.41 10.46 3.11
C ARG A 23 0.09 10.95 2.51
N ALA A 24 -0.17 10.66 1.23
CA ALA A 24 -1.41 11.06 0.55
C ALA A 24 -2.67 10.47 1.20
N HIS A 25 -2.53 9.33 1.87
CA HIS A 25 -3.61 8.70 2.60
C HIS A 25 -3.59 8.99 4.10
N GLY A 26 -2.62 9.73 4.64
CA GLY A 26 -2.49 9.98 6.08
C GLY A 26 -2.12 8.73 6.87
N ARG A 27 -1.17 7.95 6.37
CA ARG A 27 -0.56 6.78 7.03
C ARG A 27 0.95 6.96 7.10
N SER A 28 1.61 6.24 8.01
CA SER A 28 3.06 6.11 7.97
C SER A 28 3.46 5.07 6.91
N TRP A 29 4.61 5.28 6.27
CA TRP A 29 5.12 4.36 5.25
C TRP A 29 5.49 3.01 5.86
N GLU A 30 5.94 2.97 7.11
CA GLU A 30 6.30 1.74 7.84
C GLU A 30 5.05 0.89 8.11
N ALA A 31 3.95 1.52 8.51
CA ALA A 31 2.68 0.83 8.72
C ALA A 31 2.16 0.24 7.40
N LEU A 32 2.20 1.04 6.33
CA LEU A 32 1.80 0.59 5.00
C LEU A 32 2.70 -0.54 4.49
N TYR A 33 4.02 -0.46 4.73
CA TYR A 33 4.98 -1.50 4.38
C TYR A 33 4.69 -2.80 5.12
N ARG A 34 4.60 -2.77 6.46
CA ARG A 34 4.34 -3.97 7.27
C ARG A 34 3.07 -4.68 6.83
N ARG A 35 2.01 -3.90 6.53
CA ARG A 35 0.73 -4.42 6.05
C ARG A 35 0.85 -5.14 4.70
N ASN A 36 1.74 -4.66 3.84
CA ASN A 36 1.90 -5.12 2.46
C ASN A 36 3.22 -5.87 2.22
N LYS A 37 3.95 -6.25 3.28
CA LYS A 37 5.28 -6.88 3.16
C LYS A 37 5.25 -8.15 2.30
N THR A 38 4.17 -8.92 2.38
CA THR A 38 3.99 -10.15 1.57
C THR A 38 3.88 -9.89 0.08
N VAL A 39 3.44 -8.69 -0.33
CA VAL A 39 3.35 -8.29 -1.75
C VAL A 39 4.48 -7.37 -2.18
N ILE A 40 5.11 -6.62 -1.28
CA ILE A 40 6.24 -5.72 -1.58
C ILE A 40 7.56 -6.50 -1.58
N GLY A 41 7.73 -7.46 -0.66
CA GLY A 41 8.99 -8.14 -0.42
C GLY A 41 9.87 -7.42 0.60
N ASP A 42 11.16 -7.74 0.60
CA ASP A 42 12.10 -7.26 1.62
C ASP A 42 12.55 -5.81 1.42
N ASP A 43 12.33 -5.25 0.23
CA ASP A 43 12.70 -3.89 -0.12
C ASP A 43 11.46 -2.98 -0.23
N PRO A 44 11.23 -2.05 0.72
CA PRO A 44 10.08 -1.15 0.72
C PRO A 44 10.10 -0.12 -0.42
N ASP A 45 11.25 0.15 -1.03
CA ASP A 45 11.39 1.09 -2.14
C ASP A 45 11.07 0.43 -3.49
N ARG A 46 11.05 -0.91 -3.54
CA ARG A 46 10.68 -1.70 -4.72
C ARG A 46 9.17 -1.91 -4.85
N ILE A 47 8.40 -0.82 -4.90
CA ILE A 47 7.00 -0.89 -5.34
C ILE A 47 6.91 -0.79 -6.87
N THR A 48 6.14 -1.67 -7.49
CA THR A 48 5.96 -1.71 -8.95
C THR A 48 4.58 -1.20 -9.35
N PRO A 49 4.44 -0.44 -10.45
CA PRO A 49 3.13 -0.05 -10.98
C PRO A 49 2.20 -1.25 -11.19
N GLY A 50 0.90 -1.05 -10.96
CA GLY A 50 -0.11 -2.11 -11.02
C GLY A 50 -0.20 -2.98 -9.77
N ARG A 51 0.74 -2.85 -8.81
CA ARG A 51 0.64 -3.54 -7.51
C ARG A 51 -0.47 -2.93 -6.66
N ARG A 52 -1.31 -3.78 -6.08
CA ARG A 52 -2.38 -3.37 -5.15
C ARG A 52 -1.89 -3.41 -3.71
N LEU A 53 -1.95 -2.26 -3.03
CA LEU A 53 -1.64 -2.09 -1.62
C LEU A 53 -2.93 -1.95 -0.80
N VAL A 54 -2.99 -2.60 0.35
CA VAL A 54 -4.06 -2.44 1.34
C VAL A 54 -3.75 -1.24 2.24
N LEU A 55 -4.74 -0.35 2.43
CA LEU A 55 -4.60 0.94 3.13
C LEU A 55 -5.17 0.97 4.55
N ASP A 56 -5.93 -0.06 4.96
CA ASP A 56 -6.45 -0.21 6.33
C ASP A 56 -5.42 -0.76 7.32
#